data_AF-A0A1N7EAB1-F1
#
_entry.id   AF-A0A1N7EAB1-F1
#
_cell.length_a   1.000
_cell.length_b   1.000
_cell.length_c   1.000
_cell.angle_alpha   90.00
_cell.angle_beta   90.00
_cell.angle_gamma   90.00
#
_symmetry.space_group_name_H-M   'P 1'
#
loop_
_entity.id
_entity.type
_entity.pdbx_description
1 polymer ?
#
loop_
_entity_poly.entity_id
_entity_poly.type
_entity_poly.pdbx_seq_one_letter_code
_entity_poly.pdbx_strand_id
1 'polypeptide(L)'
;MIVDKQAIEKQTRMYMFDLLNTAKEHGFKGEDNWELSMATDIERIKIQKDYYPTIAARIFPEILLQVFHTIKSRLNQSDYQENRKEGGRTALNEELTYLVAFNPKRPRT
;
A
#
# COMPACT_ATOMS: atom_id res chain seq x y z
N MET A 1 -17.30 -5.52 -16.03
CA MET A 1 -16.35 -4.39 -16.06
C MET A 1 -15.04 -4.89 -16.66
N ILE A 2 -14.54 -4.26 -17.71
CA ILE A 2 -13.22 -4.59 -18.26
C ILE A 2 -12.22 -3.80 -17.42
N VAL A 3 -11.40 -4.52 -16.67
CA VAL A 3 -10.37 -3.91 -15.84
C VAL A 3 -9.20 -3.52 -16.76
N ASP A 4 -8.82 -2.25 -16.75
CA ASP A 4 -7.76 -1.71 -17.59
C ASP A 4 -6.38 -2.16 -17.08
N LYS A 5 -5.84 -3.19 -17.74
CA LYS A 5 -4.51 -3.75 -17.44
C LYS A 5 -3.40 -2.72 -17.61
N GLN A 6 -3.51 -1.78 -18.56
CA GLN A 6 -2.49 -0.75 -18.75
C GLN A 6 -2.51 0.25 -17.60
N ALA A 7 -3.69 0.63 -17.13
CA ALA A 7 -3.84 1.49 -15.95
C ALA A 7 -3.23 0.85 -14.70
N ILE A 8 -3.51 -0.44 -14.45
CA ILE A 8 -2.92 -1.19 -13.33
C ILE A 8 -1.40 -1.21 -13.44
N GLU A 9 -0.86 -1.54 -14.61
CA GLU A 9 0.58 -1.68 -14.74
C GLU A 9 1.30 -0.34 -14.62
N LYS A 10 0.71 0.73 -15.18
CA LYS A 10 1.22 2.10 -15.01
C LYS A 10 1.24 2.49 -13.53
N GLN A 11 0.13 2.32 -12.82
CA GLN A 11 0.02 2.67 -11.41
C GLN A 11 1.01 1.85 -10.56
N THR A 12 1.12 0.56 -10.84
CA THR A 12 2.07 -0.35 -10.17
C THR A 12 3.52 0.11 -10.38
N ARG A 13 3.91 0.45 -11.62
CA ARG A 13 5.28 0.91 -11.91
C ARG A 13 5.61 2.21 -11.20
N MET A 14 4.70 3.18 -11.20
CA MET A 14 4.88 4.45 -10.50
C MET A 14 5.04 4.22 -9.00
N TYR A 15 4.13 3.45 -8.39
CA TYR A 15 4.17 3.18 -6.97
C TYR A 15 5.45 2.43 -6.54
N MET A 16 5.88 1.43 -7.32
CA MET A 16 7.13 0.70 -7.06
C MET A 16 8.36 1.59 -7.17
N PHE A 17 8.37 2.52 -8.13
CA PHE A 17 9.46 3.47 -8.28
C PHE A 17 9.59 4.35 -7.02
N ASP A 18 8.47 4.89 -6.53
CA ASP A 18 8.44 5.68 -5.31
C ASP A 18 8.91 4.85 -4.10
N LEU A 19 8.41 3.61 -3.95
CA LEU A 19 8.82 2.70 -2.86
C LEU A 19 10.33 2.47 -2.81
N LEU A 20 10.94 2.16 -3.95
CA LEU A 20 12.36 1.85 -4.03
C LEU A 20 13.21 3.10 -3.79
N ASN A 21 12.81 4.25 -4.33
CA ASN A 21 13.53 5.50 -4.14
C ASN A 21 13.43 5.99 -2.70
N THR A 22 12.23 6.03 -2.11
CA THR A 22 12.04 6.44 -0.72
C THR A 22 12.75 5.48 0.24
N ALA A 23 12.71 4.16 0.00
CA ALA A 23 13.46 3.21 0.81
C ALA A 23 14.97 3.49 0.76
N LYS A 24 15.50 3.80 -0.44
CA LYS A 24 16.91 4.17 -0.62
C LYS A 24 17.26 5.49 0.07
N GLU A 25 16.45 6.53 -0.11
CA GLU A 25 16.65 7.87 0.47
C GLU A 25 16.62 7.84 2.00
N HIS A 26 15.79 6.98 2.59
CA HIS A 26 15.66 6.85 4.04
C HIS A 26 16.49 5.69 4.64
N GLY A 27 17.38 5.11 3.84
CA GLY A 27 18.35 4.11 4.28
C GLY A 27 17.70 2.85 4.87
N PHE A 28 16.68 2.32 4.20
CA PHE A 28 16.08 1.03 4.58
C PHE A 28 17.16 -0.07 4.49
N LYS A 29 17.28 -0.85 5.57
CA LYS A 29 18.21 -2.00 5.67
C LYS A 29 17.43 -3.31 5.59
N GLY A 30 18.11 -4.47 5.60
CA GLY A 30 17.48 -5.77 5.38
C GLY A 30 16.30 -6.13 6.31
N GLU A 31 16.20 -5.48 7.47
CA GLU A 31 15.07 -5.68 8.39
C GLU A 31 13.93 -4.65 8.24
N ASP A 32 14.16 -3.57 7.48
CA ASP A 32 13.16 -2.57 7.14
C ASP A 32 12.33 -3.08 5.96
N ASN A 33 11.04 -3.23 6.20
CA ASN A 33 10.09 -3.66 5.18
C ASN A 33 8.94 -2.66 5.10
N TRP A 34 8.42 -2.49 3.90
CA TRP A 34 7.16 -1.80 3.70
C TRP A 34 6.02 -2.67 4.20
N GLU A 35 5.07 -2.11 4.91
CA GLU A 35 3.74 -2.68 5.14
C GLU A 35 2.79 -1.96 4.18
N LEU A 36 1.97 -2.71 3.44
CA LEU A 36 0.99 -2.16 2.50
C LEU A 36 -0.41 -2.24 3.08
N SER A 37 -1.16 -1.14 2.94
CA SER A 37 -2.57 -1.08 3.32
C SER A 37 -3.38 -0.36 2.23
N MET A 38 -4.49 -0.97 1.84
CA MET A 38 -5.60 -0.21 1.26
C MET A 38 -6.25 0.60 2.39
N ALA A 39 -6.55 1.87 2.15
CA ALA A 39 -6.98 2.80 3.19
C ALA A 39 -8.02 3.80 2.69
N THR A 40 -8.87 4.27 3.59
CA THR A 40 -9.65 5.50 3.40
C THR A 40 -8.75 6.74 3.55
N ASP A 41 -9.27 7.93 3.23
CA ASP A 41 -8.53 9.18 3.45
C ASP A 41 -8.18 9.40 4.93
N ILE A 42 -9.09 9.03 5.85
CA ILE A 42 -8.89 9.12 7.30
C ILE A 42 -7.79 8.16 7.76
N GLU A 43 -7.85 6.90 7.32
CA GLU A 43 -6.83 5.89 7.66
C GLU A 43 -5.46 6.26 7.10
N ARG A 44 -5.40 6.79 5.87
CA ARG A 44 -4.17 7.34 5.28
C ARG A 44 -3.58 8.43 6.18
N ILE A 45 -4.38 9.43 6.59
CA ILE A 45 -3.89 10.53 7.45
C ILE A 45 -3.32 9.97 8.75
N LYS A 46 -4.01 9.01 9.36
CA LYS A 46 -3.55 8.38 10.60
C LYS A 46 -2.20 7.70 10.40
N ILE A 47 -2.05 6.85 9.38
CA ILE A 47 -0.78 6.17 9.07
C ILE A 47 0.35 7.17 8.82
N GLN A 48 0.10 8.25 8.08
CA GLN A 48 1.13 9.27 7.78
C GLN A 48 1.53 10.11 9.00
N LYS A 49 0.65 10.21 10.01
CA LYS A 49 0.97 10.81 11.30
C LYS A 49 1.78 9.86 12.18
N ASP A 50 1.44 8.58 12.17
CA ASP A 50 1.99 7.58 13.08
C ASP A 50 3.35 7.03 12.62
N TYR A 51 3.68 7.09 11.32
CA TYR A 51 4.88 6.50 10.75
C TYR A 51 5.63 7.43 9.78
N TYR A 52 6.94 7.24 9.64
CA TYR A 52 7.76 7.92 8.63
C TYR A 52 9.01 7.10 8.23
N PRO A 53 9.35 6.98 6.94
CA PRO A 53 8.66 7.54 5.78
C PRO A 53 7.36 6.79 5.44
N THR A 54 6.49 7.46 4.69
CA THR A 54 5.26 6.88 4.16
C THR A 54 5.08 7.25 2.70
N ILE A 55 4.45 6.37 1.93
CA ILE A 55 4.04 6.62 0.54
C ILE A 55 2.54 6.42 0.47
N ALA A 56 1.82 7.38 -0.07
CA ALA A 56 0.38 7.28 -0.26
C ALA A 56 0.03 7.69 -1.69
N ALA A 57 -0.66 6.80 -2.41
CA ALA A 57 -1.20 7.11 -3.72
C ALA A 57 -2.72 6.95 -3.69
N ARG A 58 -3.43 7.95 -4.21
CA ARG A 58 -4.85 7.78 -4.52
C ARG A 58 -4.95 6.89 -5.76
N ILE A 59 -5.72 5.82 -5.66
CA ILE A 59 -5.93 4.85 -6.74
C ILE A 59 -7.44 4.68 -6.91
N PHE A 60 -7.87 4.59 -8.16
CA PHE A 60 -9.27 4.36 -8.47
C PHE A 60 -9.76 3.03 -7.86
N PRO A 61 -10.94 3.01 -7.19
CA PRO A 61 -11.44 1.81 -6.52
C PRO A 61 -11.48 0.58 -7.43
N GLU A 62 -11.80 0.74 -8.71
CA GLU A 62 -11.89 -0.36 -9.68
C GLU A 62 -10.57 -1.10 -9.94
N ILE A 63 -9.42 -0.47 -9.69
CA ILE A 63 -8.09 -1.08 -9.90
C ILE A 63 -7.30 -1.25 -8.60
N LEU A 64 -7.74 -0.67 -7.48
CA LEU A 64 -7.00 -0.61 -6.21
C LEU A 64 -6.58 -2.00 -5.73
N LEU A 65 -7.51 -2.96 -5.67
CA LEU A 65 -7.23 -4.32 -5.19
C LEU A 65 -6.18 -5.03 -6.06
N GLN A 66 -6.24 -4.84 -7.38
CA GLN A 66 -5.31 -5.49 -8.31
C GLN A 66 -3.92 -4.87 -8.25
N VAL A 67 -3.84 -3.54 -8.11
CA VAL A 67 -2.58 -2.85 -7.87
C VAL A 67 -1.97 -3.30 -6.53
N PHE A 68 -2.76 -3.39 -5.47
CA PHE A 68 -2.31 -3.88 -4.16
C PHE A 68 -1.68 -5.28 -4.23
N HIS A 69 -2.39 -6.28 -4.77
CA HIS A 69 -1.85 -7.64 -4.90
C HIS A 69 -0.60 -7.69 -5.80
N THR A 70 -0.60 -6.92 -6.89
CA THR A 70 0.56 -6.88 -7.80
C THR A 70 1.80 -6.33 -7.08
N ILE A 71 1.65 -5.30 -6.25
CA ILE A 71 2.76 -4.71 -5.49
C ILE A 71 3.22 -5.67 -4.38
N LYS A 72 2.31 -6.28 -3.61
CA LYS A 72 2.69 -7.30 -2.60
C LYS A 72 3.50 -8.43 -3.21
N SER A 73 3.06 -8.95 -4.36
CA SER A 73 3.78 -9.97 -5.10
C SER A 73 5.20 -9.49 -5.50
N ARG A 74 5.34 -8.26 -6.01
CA ARG A 74 6.65 -7.68 -6.36
C ARG A 74 7.56 -7.44 -5.15
N LEU A 75 6.98 -7.21 -3.97
CA LEU A 75 7.72 -7.09 -2.71
C LEU A 75 8.02 -8.45 -2.05
N ASN A 76 7.64 -9.57 -2.68
CA ASN A 76 7.71 -10.91 -2.10
C ASN A 76 6.96 -11.03 -0.76
N GLN A 77 5.92 -10.23 -0.58
CA GLN A 77 5.08 -10.25 0.61
C GLN A 77 3.94 -11.24 0.37
N SER A 78 3.94 -12.33 1.13
CA SER A 78 2.82 -13.27 1.13
C SER A 78 1.56 -12.62 1.71
N ASP A 79 0.39 -12.97 1.20
CA ASP A 79 -0.92 -12.58 1.76
C ASP A 79 -1.20 -13.19 3.16
N TYR A 80 -0.22 -13.85 3.77
CA TYR A 80 -0.35 -14.70 4.94
C TYR A 80 -0.82 -13.99 6.23
N GLN A 81 -0.86 -12.65 6.26
CA GLN A 81 -1.35 -11.89 7.42
C GLN A 81 -2.77 -11.32 7.27
N GLU A 82 -3.38 -11.40 6.08
CA GLU A 82 -4.68 -10.75 5.83
C GLU A 82 -5.84 -11.49 6.52
N ASN A 83 -5.75 -12.82 6.65
CA ASN A 83 -6.72 -13.66 7.37
C ASN A 83 -6.88 -13.35 8.87
N ARG A 84 -6.00 -12.53 9.49
CA ARG A 84 -6.15 -12.15 10.92
C ARG A 84 -6.84 -10.80 11.14
N LYS A 85 -7.07 -10.02 10.09
CA LYS A 85 -7.87 -8.77 10.13
C LYS A 85 -9.08 -8.80 9.18
N GLU A 86 -9.30 -9.90 8.46
CA GLU A 86 -10.47 -10.14 7.62
C GLU A 86 -11.72 -10.60 8.39
N GLY A 87 -11.71 -10.57 9.72
CA GLY A 87 -12.88 -10.84 10.56
C GLY A 87 -14.00 -9.79 10.51
N GLY A 88 -14.07 -8.93 9.48
CA GLY A 88 -15.13 -7.90 9.44
C GLY A 88 -15.14 -6.90 8.29
N ARG A 89 -14.55 -7.20 7.11
CA ARG A 89 -14.61 -6.28 5.95
C ARG A 89 -15.03 -6.98 4.66
N THR A 90 -16.15 -7.68 4.72
CA THR A 90 -16.95 -8.10 3.55
C THR A 90 -17.75 -6.95 2.94
N ALA A 91 -17.19 -5.74 2.98
CA ALA A 91 -17.66 -4.59 2.23
C ALA A 91 -16.41 -3.91 1.68
N LEU A 92 -16.22 -4.02 0.37
CA LEU A 92 -15.52 -3.01 -0.42
C LEU A 92 -16.30 -1.70 -0.21
N ASN A 93 -16.14 -1.07 0.96
CA ASN A 93 -16.74 0.21 1.27
C ASN A 93 -16.18 1.19 0.25
N GLU A 94 -17.06 1.95 -0.39
CA GLU A 94 -16.81 2.94 -1.45
C GLU A 94 -15.81 4.06 -1.07
N GLU A 95 -15.17 3.96 0.10
CA GLU A 95 -14.22 4.89 0.67
C GLU A 95 -12.75 4.47 0.52
N LEU A 96 -12.46 3.19 0.22
CA LEU A 96 -11.08 2.71 0.00
C LEU A 96 -10.54 3.25 -1.32
N THR A 97 -9.77 4.33 -1.24
CA THR A 97 -9.27 5.09 -2.41
C THR A 97 -7.77 5.32 -2.35
N TYR A 98 -7.09 4.82 -1.31
CA TYR A 98 -5.65 4.96 -1.15
C TYR A 98 -4.95 3.62 -1.03
N LEU A 99 -3.76 3.55 -1.62
CA LEU A 99 -2.75 2.57 -1.27
C LEU A 99 -1.64 3.27 -0.50
N VAL A 100 -1.40 2.81 0.72
CA VAL A 100 -0.43 3.39 1.64
C VAL A 100 0.65 2.36 1.99
N ALA A 101 1.91 2.79 1.90
CA ALA A 101 3.06 2.04 2.36
C ALA A 101 3.69 2.78 3.53
N PHE A 102 4.03 2.04 4.58
CA PHE A 102 4.68 2.56 5.77
C PHE A 102 5.62 1.50 6.33
N ASN A 103 6.53 1.86 7.24
CA ASN A 103 7.34 0.88 7.94
C ASN A 103 6.93 0.88 9.43
N PRO A 104 6.32 -0.20 9.96
CA PRO A 104 5.83 -0.25 11.33
C PRO A 104 6.96 -0.18 12.37
N LYS A 105 8.22 -0.46 11.98
CA LYS A 105 9.40 -0.30 12.84
C LYS A 105 9.91 1.15 12.89
N ARG A 106 9.31 2.07 12.14
CA ARG A 106 9.70 3.49 12.08
C ARG A 106 8.51 4.39 12.46
N PRO A 107 8.05 4.34 13.73
CA PRO A 107 7.03 5.26 14.21
C PRO A 107 7.57 6.70 14.18
N ARG A 108 6.67 7.66 13.97
CA ARG A 108 6.97 9.08 14.01
C ARG A 108 6.91 9.53 15.47
N THR A 109 8.06 9.88 16.04
CA THR A 109 8.18 10.45 17.40
C THR A 109 7.90 11.95 17.40
#